data_AF-T0ZJC7-F1
#
_entry.id   AF-T0ZJC7-F1
#
_cell.length_a   1.000
_cell.length_b   1.000
_cell.length_c   1.000
_cell.angle_alpha   90.00
_cell.angle_beta   90.00
_cell.angle_gamma   90.00
#
_symmetry.space_group_name_H-M   'P 1'
#
loop_
_entity.id
_entity.type
_entity.pdbx_description
1 polymer ?
#
loop_
_entity_poly.entity_id
_entity_poly.type
_entity_poly.pdbx_seq_one_letter_code
_entity_poly.pdbx_strand_id
1 'polypeptide(L)'
;MAGFKGHLEVEPRLAEYDYGQYEGLTAAEIDGRRPGWELWRDGCPGGESPDQVLARAQRLLMEWGLPPDGNSVLFGHGHILRAVAAAYLGLPVGFCRSLILRVASISILSAEHGQPAIESWDLTQPTGG
;
A
#
# COMPACT_ATOMS: atom_id res chain seq x y z
N MET A 1 10.26 6.83 -17.33
CA MET A 1 10.56 5.40 -17.16
C MET A 1 11.35 4.91 -18.36
N ALA A 2 12.68 4.88 -18.27
CA ALA A 2 13.54 4.23 -19.26
C ALA A 2 14.43 3.25 -18.49
N GLY A 3 14.31 1.94 -18.78
CA GLY A 3 15.20 0.93 -18.21
C GLY A 3 14.60 -0.45 -17.90
N PHE A 4 13.28 -0.59 -17.76
CA PHE A 4 12.67 -1.90 -17.47
C PHE A 4 12.36 -2.66 -18.77
N LYS A 5 13.21 -3.65 -19.10
CA LYS A 5 12.93 -4.69 -20.10
C LYS A 5 12.18 -5.87 -19.47
N GLY A 6 11.12 -5.59 -18.73
CA GLY A 6 10.23 -6.59 -18.13
C GLY A 6 8.84 -6.53 -18.75
N HIS A 7 8.09 -7.63 -18.67
CA HIS A 7 6.65 -7.61 -18.95
C HIS A 7 5.98 -6.63 -17.99
N LEU A 8 5.53 -5.48 -18.51
CA LEU A 8 4.70 -4.55 -17.76
C LEU A 8 3.25 -5.03 -17.87
N GLU A 9 2.66 -5.41 -16.75
CA GLU A 9 1.27 -5.80 -16.67
C GLU A 9 0.49 -4.77 -15.85
N VAL A 10 -0.69 -4.38 -16.35
CA VAL A 10 -1.60 -3.54 -15.59
C VAL A 10 -2.32 -4.43 -14.61
N GLU A 11 -2.18 -4.13 -13.32
CA GLU A 11 -2.78 -4.88 -12.24
C GLU A 11 -3.88 -4.04 -11.55
N PRO A 12 -5.17 -4.29 -11.84
CA PRO A 12 -6.27 -3.52 -11.26
C PRO A 12 -6.31 -3.55 -9.73
N ARG A 13 -5.79 -4.60 -9.09
CA ARG A 13 -5.75 -4.72 -7.63
C ARG A 13 -4.73 -3.78 -6.97
N LEU A 14 -3.86 -3.14 -7.75
CA LEU A 14 -2.97 -2.05 -7.30
C LEU A 14 -3.59 -0.65 -7.42
N ALA A 15 -4.86 -0.54 -7.82
CA ALA A 15 -5.60 0.72 -7.72
C ALA A 15 -5.54 1.26 -6.28
N GLU A 16 -5.52 2.59 -6.12
CA GLU A 16 -5.53 3.22 -4.80
C GLU A 16 -6.75 2.81 -3.98
N TYR A 17 -6.70 3.09 -2.69
CA TYR A 17 -7.84 2.99 -1.80
C TYR A 17 -9.07 3.70 -2.36
N ASP A 18 -10.23 3.04 -2.39
CA ASP A 18 -11.49 3.65 -2.81
C ASP A 18 -12.03 4.55 -1.68
N TYR A 19 -11.87 5.86 -1.82
CA TYR A 19 -12.31 6.82 -0.80
C TYR A 19 -13.81 7.13 -0.87
N GLY A 20 -14.57 6.60 -1.83
CA GLY A 20 -16.01 6.82 -1.94
C GLY A 20 -16.41 8.29 -1.81
N GLN A 21 -17.22 8.61 -0.80
CA GLN A 21 -17.68 9.98 -0.53
C GLN A 21 -16.58 10.95 -0.09
N TYR A 22 -15.39 10.45 0.25
CA TYR A 22 -14.24 11.24 0.65
C TYR A 22 -13.26 11.49 -0.51
N GLU A 23 -13.55 11.00 -1.71
CA GLU A 23 -12.78 11.33 -2.91
C GLU A 23 -12.65 12.85 -3.10
N GLY A 24 -11.42 13.29 -3.32
CA GLY A 24 -11.08 14.71 -3.51
C GLY A 24 -11.14 15.58 -2.23
N LEU A 25 -11.49 15.03 -1.07
CA LEU A 25 -11.46 15.76 0.20
C LEU A 25 -10.10 15.68 0.87
N THR A 26 -9.72 16.76 1.54
CA THR A 26 -8.57 16.79 2.43
C THR A 26 -8.89 16.17 3.79
N ALA A 27 -7.86 15.73 4.51
CA ALA A 27 -8.01 15.22 5.87
C ALA A 27 -8.68 16.25 6.81
N ALA A 28 -8.40 17.54 6.64
CA ALA A 28 -9.01 18.61 7.43
C ALA A 28 -10.50 18.78 7.14
N GLU A 29 -10.93 18.65 5.89
CA GLU A 29 -12.35 18.69 5.53
C GLU A 29 -13.11 17.47 6.06
N ILE A 30 -12.48 16.29 6.03
CA ILE A 30 -13.07 15.07 6.60
C ILE A 30 -13.18 15.21 8.12
N ASP A 31 -12.14 15.66 8.82
CA ASP A 31 -12.18 15.87 10.26
C ASP A 31 -13.23 16.91 10.67
N GLY A 32 -13.39 17.99 9.90
CA GLY A 32 -14.47 18.96 10.11
C GLY A 32 -15.88 18.37 9.98
N ARG A 33 -16.07 17.33 9.16
CA ARG A 33 -17.35 16.61 8.99
C ARG A 33 -17.53 15.48 10.00
N ARG A 34 -16.46 14.80 10.35
CA ARG A 34 -16.43 13.63 11.24
C ARG A 34 -15.19 13.71 12.15
N PRO A 35 -15.28 14.48 13.25
CA PRO A 35 -14.15 14.65 14.16
C PRO A 35 -13.63 13.33 14.70
N GLY A 36 -12.30 13.19 14.68
CA GLY A 36 -11.63 11.99 15.17
C GLY A 36 -11.66 10.80 14.21
N TRP A 37 -12.15 10.99 12.98
CA TRP A 37 -12.08 9.98 11.92
C TRP A 37 -10.64 9.50 11.68
N GLU A 38 -10.48 8.21 11.45
CA GLU A 38 -9.20 7.60 11.09
C GLU A 38 -9.41 6.54 10.01
N LEU A 39 -8.70 6.66 8.88
CA LEU A 39 -8.91 5.82 7.70
C LEU A 39 -8.87 4.32 8.00
N TRP A 40 -7.85 3.84 8.70
CA TRP A 40 -7.62 2.41 8.90
C TRP A 40 -8.55 1.77 9.93
N ARG A 41 -9.23 2.59 10.75
CA ARG A 41 -10.26 2.16 11.69
C ARG A 41 -11.66 2.29 11.10
N ASP A 42 -11.95 3.42 10.45
CA ASP A 42 -13.32 3.82 10.13
C ASP A 42 -13.68 3.64 8.65
N GLY A 43 -12.68 3.54 7.77
CA GLY A 43 -12.85 3.51 6.32
C GLY A 43 -13.51 4.76 5.74
N CYS A 44 -13.96 4.64 4.50
CA CYS A 44 -14.61 5.71 3.76
C CYS A 44 -16.04 5.32 3.37
N PRO A 45 -17.09 6.10 3.72
CA PRO A 45 -18.46 5.78 3.33
C PRO A 45 -18.63 5.70 1.81
N GLY A 46 -19.27 4.63 1.33
CA GLY A 46 -19.51 4.41 -0.09
C GLY A 46 -18.26 4.04 -0.91
N GLY A 47 -17.11 3.89 -0.26
CA GLY A 47 -15.89 3.32 -0.85
C GLY A 47 -15.59 1.95 -0.26
N GLU A 48 -14.31 1.58 -0.21
CA GLU A 48 -13.90 0.33 0.41
C GLU A 48 -13.66 0.49 1.93
N SER A 49 -13.81 -0.61 2.67
CA SER A 49 -13.44 -0.70 4.07
C SER A 49 -11.95 -1.05 4.23
N PRO A 50 -11.34 -0.80 5.41
CA PRO A 50 -9.96 -1.21 5.68
C PRO A 50 -9.72 -2.71 5.45
N ASP A 51 -10.66 -3.55 5.87
CA ASP A 51 -10.53 -5.00 5.66
C ASP A 51 -10.67 -5.39 4.17
N GLN A 52 -11.46 -4.65 3.40
CA GLN A 52 -11.59 -4.89 1.95
C GLN A 52 -10.30 -4.58 1.20
N VAL A 53 -9.63 -3.45 1.50
CA VAL A 53 -8.34 -3.14 0.87
C VAL A 53 -7.26 -4.15 1.25
N LEU A 54 -7.26 -4.61 2.52
CA LEU A 54 -6.32 -5.63 2.97
C LEU A 54 -6.57 -6.96 2.26
N ALA A 55 -7.83 -7.41 2.17
CA ALA A 55 -8.20 -8.63 1.48
C ALA A 55 -7.83 -8.56 -0.02
N ARG A 56 -7.98 -7.40 -0.65
CA ARG A 56 -7.56 -7.15 -2.03
C ARG A 56 -6.04 -7.28 -2.19
N ALA A 57 -5.27 -6.71 -1.27
CA ALA A 57 -3.81 -6.85 -1.24
C ALA A 57 -3.35 -8.29 -0.98
N GLN A 58 -4.01 -9.02 -0.09
CA GLN A 58 -3.74 -10.45 0.15
C GLN A 58 -4.00 -11.29 -1.10
N ARG A 59 -5.12 -11.03 -1.79
CA ARG A 59 -5.48 -11.71 -3.04
C ARG A 59 -4.47 -11.42 -4.15
N LEU A 60 -3.98 -10.18 -4.25
CA LEU A 60 -2.90 -9.82 -5.15
C LEU A 60 -1.67 -10.70 -4.91
N LEU A 61 -1.18 -10.77 -3.67
CA LEU A 61 0.03 -11.55 -3.33
C LEU A 61 -0.16 -13.06 -3.54
N MET A 62 -1.35 -13.59 -3.24
CA MET A 62 -1.67 -15.01 -3.43
C MET A 62 -1.69 -15.41 -4.91
N GLU A 63 -2.35 -14.62 -5.76
CA GLU A 63 -2.54 -14.97 -7.18
C GLU A 63 -1.34 -14.58 -8.05
N TRP A 64 -0.61 -13.50 -7.71
CA TRP A 64 0.61 -13.13 -8.44
C TRP A 64 1.69 -14.19 -8.22
N GLY A 65 1.83 -14.69 -6.99
CA GLY A 65 2.89 -15.61 -6.59
C GLY A 65 4.26 -14.93 -6.61
N LEU A 66 4.97 -14.93 -5.49
CA LEU A 66 6.36 -14.46 -5.50
C LEU A 66 7.19 -15.44 -6.34
N PRO A 67 7.90 -14.99 -7.39
CA PRO A 67 8.74 -15.88 -8.16
C PRO A 67 9.80 -16.50 -7.24
N PRO A 68 10.01 -17.83 -7.28
CA PRO A 68 10.87 -18.52 -6.32
C PRO A 68 12.30 -17.99 -6.26
N ASP A 69 12.80 -17.44 -7.37
CA ASP A 69 14.17 -16.93 -7.51
C ASP A 69 14.22 -15.50 -8.09
N GLY A 70 13.18 -14.68 -7.87
CA GLY A 70 13.05 -13.39 -8.55
C GLY A 70 12.53 -12.24 -7.69
N ASN A 71 12.83 -11.02 -8.14
CA ASN A 71 12.27 -9.80 -7.57
C ASN A 71 11.08 -9.32 -8.41
N SER A 72 10.00 -8.94 -7.77
CA SER A 72 8.87 -8.24 -8.40
C SER A 72 8.88 -6.76 -8.02
N VAL A 73 8.48 -5.89 -8.94
CA VAL A 73 8.36 -4.46 -8.68
C VAL A 73 6.90 -4.07 -8.88
N LEU A 74 6.29 -3.51 -7.83
CA LEU A 74 4.92 -3.02 -7.85
C LEU A 74 4.94 -1.50 -7.92
N PHE A 75 4.15 -0.94 -8.83
CA PHE A 75 3.89 0.50 -8.91
C PHE A 75 2.45 0.75 -8.52
N GLY A 76 2.23 1.65 -7.56
CA GLY A 76 0.91 1.93 -7.02
C GLY A 76 0.91 3.18 -6.18
N HIS A 77 -0.17 3.35 -5.42
CA HIS A 77 -0.41 4.54 -4.61
C HIS A 77 -0.20 4.27 -3.11
N GLY A 78 -0.28 5.33 -2.30
CA GLY A 78 0.20 5.32 -0.93
C GLY A 78 -0.50 4.33 -0.02
N HIS A 79 -1.84 4.27 -0.05
CA HIS A 79 -2.59 3.43 0.90
C HIS A 79 -2.64 1.97 0.45
N ILE A 80 -2.87 1.70 -0.83
CA ILE A 80 -2.79 0.33 -1.33
C ILE A 80 -1.42 -0.31 -1.09
N LEU A 81 -0.31 0.42 -1.27
CA LEU A 81 1.03 -0.14 -1.02
C LEU A 81 1.30 -0.39 0.47
N ARG A 82 0.70 0.39 1.38
CA ARG A 82 0.73 0.06 2.82
C ARG A 82 -0.06 -1.20 3.14
N ALA A 83 -1.22 -1.40 2.49
CA ALA A 83 -2.00 -2.61 2.62
C ALA A 83 -1.26 -3.84 2.06
N VAL A 84 -0.52 -3.70 0.96
CA VAL A 84 0.39 -4.74 0.43
C VAL A 84 1.47 -5.10 1.44
N ALA A 85 2.08 -4.12 2.10
CA ALA A 85 3.08 -4.38 3.14
C ALA A 85 2.46 -5.13 4.34
N ALA A 86 1.30 -4.71 4.84
CA ALA A 86 0.60 -5.42 5.92
C ALA A 86 0.22 -6.85 5.51
N ALA A 87 -0.30 -7.04 4.30
CA ALA A 87 -0.65 -8.36 3.75
C ALA A 87 0.58 -9.27 3.64
N TYR A 88 1.70 -8.76 3.13
CA TYR A 88 2.96 -9.50 3.01
C TYR A 88 3.47 -9.97 4.38
N LEU A 89 3.37 -9.11 5.40
CA LEU A 89 3.81 -9.40 6.76
C LEU A 89 2.83 -10.27 7.56
N GLY A 90 1.64 -10.56 7.01
CA GLY A 90 0.57 -11.25 7.75
C GLY A 90 0.02 -10.43 8.93
N LEU A 91 0.08 -9.10 8.84
CA LEU A 91 -0.35 -8.18 9.90
C LEU A 91 -1.78 -7.64 9.65
N PRO A 92 -2.53 -7.28 10.70
CA PRO A 92 -3.86 -6.72 10.57
C PRO A 92 -3.82 -5.32 9.93
N VAL A 93 -4.93 -4.90 9.33
CA VAL A 93 -5.02 -3.61 8.61
C VAL A 93 -4.66 -2.40 9.47
N GLY A 94 -4.92 -2.47 10.78
CA GLY A 94 -4.55 -1.43 11.74
C GLY A 94 -3.03 -1.18 11.83
N PHE A 95 -2.18 -2.05 11.29
CA PHE A 95 -0.74 -1.81 11.14
C PHE A 95 -0.42 -0.74 10.08
N CYS A 96 -1.25 -0.59 9.05
CA CYS A 96 -1.05 0.38 7.97
C CYS A 96 -0.97 1.82 8.48
N ARG A 97 -1.62 2.12 9.61
CA ARG A 97 -1.55 3.44 10.28
C ARG A 97 -0.14 3.81 10.76
N SER A 98 0.71 2.80 10.98
CA SER A 98 2.09 2.95 11.46
C SER A 98 3.10 3.11 10.33
N LEU A 99 2.66 3.06 9.07
CA LEU A 99 3.51 3.18 7.90
C LEU A 99 3.31 4.54 7.23
N ILE A 100 4.39 5.29 7.05
CA ILE A 100 4.40 6.51 6.23
C ILE A 100 4.99 6.14 4.87
N LEU A 101 4.29 6.42 3.78
CA LEU A 101 4.81 6.20 2.43
C LEU A 101 4.60 7.47 1.61
N ARG A 102 5.70 8.10 1.20
CA ARG A 102 5.72 9.33 0.41
C ARG A 102 5.67 9.02 -1.09
N VAL A 103 5.24 10.02 -1.85
CA VAL A 103 5.26 9.95 -3.31
C VAL A 103 6.71 9.77 -3.79
N ALA A 104 6.91 8.91 -4.79
CA ALA A 104 8.20 8.63 -5.40
C ALA A 104 9.28 8.09 -4.44
N SER A 105 8.87 7.44 -3.35
CA SER A 105 9.79 6.64 -2.52
C SER A 105 9.82 5.17 -2.93
N ILE A 106 10.87 4.47 -2.52
CA ILE A 106 11.09 3.04 -2.75
C ILE A 106 10.99 2.32 -1.40
N SER A 107 10.31 1.18 -1.39
CA SER A 107 10.26 0.28 -0.23
C SER A 107 10.58 -1.15 -0.70
N ILE A 108 11.26 -1.92 0.15
CA ILE A 108 11.71 -3.28 -0.11
C ILE A 108 11.12 -4.19 0.97
N LEU A 109 10.28 -5.12 0.54
CA LEU A 109 9.76 -6.22 1.35
C LEU A 109 10.58 -7.47 1.01
N SER A 110 11.01 -8.19 2.05
CA SER A 110 11.95 -9.31 1.94
C SER A 110 11.65 -10.36 2.99
N ALA A 111 12.46 -11.40 3.10
CA ALA A 111 12.35 -12.39 4.16
C ALA A 111 13.64 -12.50 4.97
N GLU A 112 13.53 -12.51 6.29
CA GLU A 112 14.63 -12.77 7.21
C GLU A 112 14.38 -14.10 7.92
N HIS A 113 15.30 -15.06 7.80
CA HIS A 113 15.15 -16.42 8.33
C HIS A 113 13.83 -17.11 7.91
N GLY A 114 13.38 -16.85 6.67
CA GLY A 114 12.12 -17.40 6.13
C GLY A 114 10.85 -16.74 6.66
N GLN A 115 10.97 -15.64 7.42
CA GLN A 115 9.83 -14.85 7.89
C GLN A 115 9.71 -13.56 7.07
N PRO A 116 8.50 -13.16 6.63
CA PRO A 116 8.29 -11.88 5.96
C PRO A 116 8.78 -10.69 6.80
N ALA A 117 9.48 -9.76 6.16
CA ALA A 117 10.10 -8.60 6.77
C ALA A 117 10.07 -7.36 5.86
N ILE A 118 10.27 -6.18 6.46
CA ILE A 118 10.54 -4.95 5.74
C ILE A 118 12.06 -4.72 5.79
N GLU A 119 12.72 -4.78 4.64
CA GLU A 119 14.16 -4.49 4.53
C GLU A 119 14.43 -2.99 4.45
N SER A 120 13.56 -2.26 3.76
CA SER A 120 13.64 -0.80 3.62
C SER A 120 12.27 -0.21 3.40
N TRP A 121 12.03 0.98 3.95
CA TRP A 121 10.73 1.63 3.87
C TRP A 121 10.89 3.12 3.60
N ASP A 122 10.10 3.63 2.66
CA ASP A 122 10.00 5.07 2.36
C ASP A 122 11.35 5.73 2.01
N LEU A 123 12.20 5.02 1.26
CA LEU A 123 13.47 5.55 0.77
C LEU A 123 13.22 6.56 -0.34
N THR A 124 13.43 7.84 -0.05
CA THR A 124 13.50 8.89 -1.07
C THR A 124 14.95 9.07 -1.50
N GLN A 125 15.20 9.51 -2.74
CA GLN A 125 16.56 9.97 -3.07
C GLN A 125 16.97 11.07 -2.09
N PRO A 126 18.26 11.13 -1.67
CA PRO A 126 18.75 12.28 -0.94
C PRO A 126 18.44 13.51 -1.79
N THR A 127 17.67 14.46 -1.25
CA THR A 127 17.65 15.80 -1.82
C THR A 127 19.08 16.29 -1.73
N GLY A 128 19.78 16.35 -2.87
CA GLY A 128 21.15 16.84 -2.91
C GLY A 128 21.23 18.18 -2.21
N GLY A 129 22.08 18.27 -1.18
CA GLY A 129 22.57 19.51 -0.62
C GLY A 129 23.90 19.90 -1.27
#